data_AF-A0A844A459-F1
#
_entry.id   AF-A0A844A459-F1
#
_cell.length_a   1.000
_cell.length_b   1.000
_cell.length_c   1.000
_cell.angle_alpha   90.00
_cell.angle_beta   90.00
_cell.angle_gamma   90.00
#
_symmetry.space_group_name_H-M   'P 1'
#
loop_
_entity.id
_entity.type
_entity.pdbx_description
1 polymer ?
#
loop_
_entity_poly.entity_id
_entity_poly.type
_entity_poly.pdbx_seq_one_letter_code
_entity_poly.pdbx_strand_id
1 'polypeptide(L)'
;MPTFWGARVPEQVLADENYLRALALDAAKDQVQIYKHFMYRVDWLRNVKGSEYFGRISRMVQNWAGLGMVLPPLTPTNHLPADVRYEQGRSKRQAGDDLKVELVRNVEELGDPEKLKARAAAPAGAVQPREINRGRRAFRQGEV
;
A
#
# COMPACT_ATOMS: atom_id res chain seq x y z
N MET A 1 -4.47 -12.36 -15.38
CA MET A 1 -5.78 -11.90 -15.90
C MET A 1 -5.54 -11.21 -17.24
N PRO A 2 -6.41 -11.36 -18.25
CA PRO A 2 -6.26 -10.63 -19.50
C PRO A 2 -6.40 -9.13 -19.27
N THR A 3 -5.47 -8.33 -19.78
CA THR A 3 -5.48 -6.86 -19.64
C THR A 3 -5.55 -6.25 -21.03
N PHE A 4 -6.39 -5.23 -21.21
CA PHE A 4 -6.55 -4.58 -22.51
C PHE A 4 -5.46 -3.52 -22.77
N TRP A 5 -5.08 -2.74 -21.75
CA TRP A 5 -4.19 -1.58 -21.91
C TRP A 5 -3.21 -1.34 -20.74
N GLY A 6 -2.59 -2.41 -20.23
CA GLY A 6 -1.82 -2.38 -18.98
C GLY A 6 -0.70 -1.33 -18.91
N ALA A 7 -0.11 -0.92 -20.04
CA ALA A 7 0.95 0.10 -20.07
C ALA A 7 0.46 1.53 -19.77
N ARG A 8 -0.82 1.85 -20.04
CA ARG A 8 -1.40 3.19 -19.79
C ARG A 8 -2.45 3.19 -18.69
N VAL A 9 -3.17 2.09 -18.57
CA VAL A 9 -4.24 1.86 -17.60
C VAL A 9 -3.93 0.53 -16.93
N PRO A 10 -3.02 0.52 -15.92
CA PRO A 10 -2.58 -0.72 -15.30
C PRO A 10 -3.74 -1.40 -14.58
N GLU A 11 -3.76 -2.73 -14.62
CA GLU A 11 -4.74 -3.49 -13.85
C GLU A 11 -4.27 -3.65 -12.40
N GLN A 12 -3.02 -4.07 -12.23
CA GLN A 12 -2.41 -4.34 -10.94
C GLN A 12 -1.09 -3.56 -10.80
N VAL A 13 -0.84 -3.03 -9.61
CA VAL A 13 0.33 -2.18 -9.32
C VAL A 13 0.98 -2.57 -8.00
N LEU A 14 2.24 -2.17 -7.82
CA LEU A 14 2.86 -2.13 -6.50
C LEU A 14 2.33 -0.90 -5.75
N ALA A 15 1.58 -1.09 -4.68
CA ALA A 15 1.09 0.03 -3.86
C ALA A 15 2.25 0.75 -3.15
N ASP A 16 2.07 2.05 -2.89
CA ASP A 16 3.00 2.89 -2.11
C ASP A 16 3.40 2.22 -0.78
N GLU A 17 2.41 1.81 -0.01
CA GLU A 17 2.61 1.21 1.32
C GLU A 17 3.43 -0.09 1.27
N ASN A 18 3.22 -0.91 0.25
CA ASN A 18 3.98 -2.15 0.05
C ASN A 18 5.42 -1.85 -0.34
N TYR A 19 5.63 -0.86 -1.22
CA TYR A 19 6.96 -0.42 -1.61
C TYR A 19 7.73 0.14 -0.41
N LEU A 20 7.12 1.07 0.34
CA LEU A 20 7.71 1.67 1.54
C LEU A 20 8.02 0.62 2.60
N ARG A 21 7.19 -0.42 2.74
CA ARG A 21 7.48 -1.51 3.69
C ARG A 21 8.67 -2.35 3.24
N ALA A 22 8.73 -2.75 1.98
CA ALA A 22 9.88 -3.49 1.43
C ALA A 22 11.18 -2.67 1.53
N LEU A 23 11.09 -1.34 1.43
CA LEU A 23 12.22 -0.43 1.59
C LEU A 23 12.71 -0.35 3.05
N ALA A 24 11.80 -0.39 4.03
CA ALA A 24 12.13 -0.20 5.44
C ALA A 24 12.70 -1.43 6.18
N LEU A 25 12.68 -2.60 5.53
CA LEU A 25 13.15 -3.87 6.10
C LEU A 25 14.66 -4.06 5.91
N ASP A 26 15.30 -4.83 6.80
CA ASP A 26 16.73 -5.11 6.73
C ASP A 26 17.00 -6.19 5.66
N ALA A 27 17.67 -5.80 4.57
CA ALA A 27 17.96 -6.70 3.45
C ALA A 27 18.78 -7.95 3.85
N ALA A 28 19.55 -7.89 4.94
CA ALA A 28 20.34 -9.02 5.42
C ALA A 28 19.52 -10.05 6.23
N LYS A 29 18.38 -9.63 6.80
CA LYS A 29 17.60 -10.44 7.76
C LYS A 29 16.20 -10.77 7.26
N ASP A 30 15.61 -9.88 6.48
CA ASP A 30 14.17 -9.87 6.19
C ASP A 30 13.83 -10.19 4.72
N GLN A 31 14.71 -10.88 3.99
CA GLN A 31 14.54 -11.12 2.55
C GLN A 31 13.15 -11.67 2.18
N VAL A 32 12.63 -12.62 2.96
CA VAL A 32 11.30 -13.21 2.71
C VAL A 32 10.19 -12.17 2.86
N GLN A 33 10.26 -11.31 3.89
CA GLN A 33 9.27 -10.24 4.08
C GLN A 33 9.40 -9.15 3.01
N ILE A 34 10.62 -8.82 2.60
CA ILE A 34 10.89 -7.92 1.47
C ILE A 34 10.19 -8.46 0.21
N TYR A 35 10.40 -9.73 -0.14
CA TYR A 35 9.76 -10.32 -1.31
C TYR A 35 8.24 -10.38 -1.18
N LYS A 36 7.73 -10.72 0.00
CA LYS A 36 6.29 -10.73 0.26
C LYS A 36 5.65 -9.37 -0.04
N HIS A 37 6.21 -8.28 0.50
CA HIS A 37 5.69 -6.94 0.25
C HIS A 37 5.94 -6.48 -1.18
N PHE A 38 7.14 -6.74 -1.71
CA PHE A 38 7.52 -6.34 -3.05
C PHE A 38 6.70 -7.04 -4.15
N MET A 39 6.33 -8.31 -3.96
CA MET A 39 5.54 -9.08 -4.93
C MET A 39 4.03 -8.92 -4.75
N TYR A 40 3.57 -8.31 -3.65
CA TYR A 40 2.15 -8.10 -3.40
C TYR A 40 1.58 -6.99 -4.29
N ARG A 41 0.97 -7.40 -5.40
CA ARG A 41 0.27 -6.53 -6.35
C ARG A 41 -1.17 -6.32 -5.92
N VAL A 42 -1.66 -5.10 -6.09
CA VAL A 42 -3.05 -4.71 -5.77
C VAL A 42 -3.75 -4.17 -7.01
N ASP A 43 -5.08 -4.33 -7.07
CA ASP A 43 -5.90 -3.73 -8.12
C ASP A 43 -5.69 -2.19 -8.12
N TRP A 44 -5.36 -1.63 -9.28
CA TRP A 44 -5.18 -0.18 -9.43
C TRP A 44 -6.53 0.54 -9.26
N LEU A 45 -7.60 0.00 -9.82
CA LEU A 45 -8.94 0.60 -9.71
C LEU A 45 -9.65 0.30 -8.39
N ARG A 46 -8.97 -0.24 -7.37
CA ARG A 46 -9.58 -0.74 -6.13
C ARG A 46 -10.53 0.25 -5.43
N ASN A 47 -10.37 1.57 -5.51
CA ASN A 47 -11.28 2.52 -4.86
C ASN A 47 -12.33 3.17 -5.80
N VAL A 48 -12.29 2.84 -7.10
CA VAL A 48 -13.15 3.42 -8.15
C VAL A 48 -13.90 2.38 -8.97
N LYS A 49 -13.60 1.08 -8.82
CA LYS A 49 -14.18 -0.01 -9.59
C LYS A 49 -15.70 -0.01 -9.57
N GLY A 50 -16.37 0.20 -8.44
CA GLY A 50 -17.85 0.17 -8.35
C GLY A 50 -18.42 -1.25 -8.51
N SER A 51 -19.71 -1.41 -8.20
CA SER A 51 -20.43 -2.68 -8.35
C SER A 51 -21.02 -2.85 -9.77
N GLU A 52 -21.82 -1.87 -10.18
CA GLU A 52 -22.53 -1.89 -11.47
C GLU A 52 -21.73 -1.22 -12.60
N TYR A 53 -21.86 -1.70 -13.84
CA TYR A 53 -21.14 -1.20 -15.02
C TYR A 53 -21.15 0.34 -15.16
N PHE A 54 -22.35 0.95 -15.19
CA PHE A 54 -22.49 2.41 -15.27
C PHE A 54 -21.99 3.12 -14.01
N GLY A 55 -22.13 2.48 -12.85
CA GLY A 55 -21.57 2.96 -11.59
C GLY A 55 -20.04 3.05 -11.64
N ARG A 56 -19.38 2.11 -12.32
CA ARG A 56 -17.92 2.11 -12.52
C ARG A 56 -17.48 3.30 -13.35
N ILE A 57 -18.17 3.54 -14.47
CA ILE A 57 -17.89 4.66 -15.37
C ILE A 57 -18.09 5.99 -14.63
N SER A 58 -19.23 6.16 -13.95
CA SER A 58 -19.52 7.36 -13.17
C SER A 58 -18.47 7.63 -12.09
N ARG A 59 -18.07 6.58 -11.35
CA ARG A 59 -17.00 6.69 -10.34
C ARG A 59 -15.66 7.06 -10.96
N MET A 60 -15.32 6.52 -12.13
CA MET A 60 -14.08 6.87 -12.83
C MET A 60 -14.08 8.35 -13.22
N VAL A 61 -15.16 8.85 -13.85
CA VAL A 61 -15.29 10.27 -14.23
C VAL A 61 -15.12 11.20 -13.04
N GLN A 62 -15.72 10.86 -11.89
CA GLN A 62 -15.67 11.72 -10.71
C GLN A 62 -14.36 11.64 -9.92
N ASN A 63 -13.63 10.52 -10.01
CA ASN A 63 -12.58 10.20 -9.03
C ASN A 63 -11.24 9.81 -9.66
N TRP A 64 -11.11 9.80 -11.00
CA TRP A 64 -9.87 9.40 -11.68
C TRP A 64 -8.65 10.19 -11.19
N ALA A 65 -8.83 11.48 -10.91
CA ALA A 65 -7.75 12.38 -10.48
C ALA A 65 -7.13 12.02 -9.12
N GLY A 66 -7.79 11.18 -8.32
CA GLY A 66 -7.23 10.71 -7.05
C GLY A 66 -6.57 9.33 -7.13
N LEU A 67 -6.50 8.71 -8.32
CA LEU A 67 -5.72 7.50 -8.54
C LEU A 67 -4.23 7.84 -8.53
N GLY A 68 -3.40 6.88 -8.08
CA GLY A 68 -1.96 7.04 -8.13
C GLY A 68 -1.38 6.76 -9.52
N MET A 69 -0.24 7.37 -9.80
CA MET A 69 0.56 7.14 -10.99
C MET A 69 1.65 6.11 -10.71
N VAL A 70 2.01 5.29 -11.71
CA VAL A 70 3.08 4.31 -11.56
C VAL A 70 4.39 4.92 -12.06
N LEU A 71 5.26 5.26 -11.12
CA LEU A 71 6.49 6.01 -11.38
C LEU A 71 7.69 5.29 -10.74
N PRO A 72 8.92 5.52 -11.27
CA PRO A 72 10.13 5.08 -10.58
C PRO A 72 10.30 5.84 -9.26
N PRO A 73 11.01 5.26 -8.26
CA PRO A 73 11.39 5.98 -7.05
C PRO A 73 12.34 7.12 -7.37
N LEU A 74 12.22 8.23 -6.64
CA LEU A 74 13.16 9.34 -6.72
C LEU A 74 14.57 8.91 -6.29
N THR A 75 14.64 8.04 -5.29
CA THR A 75 15.89 7.50 -4.76
C THR A 75 15.81 5.97 -4.76
N PRO A 76 16.38 5.27 -5.75
CA PRO A 76 16.38 3.82 -5.76
C PRO A 76 17.25 3.25 -4.63
N THR A 77 16.89 2.07 -4.15
CA THR A 77 17.67 1.32 -3.16
C THR A 77 18.39 0.15 -3.81
N ASN A 78 19.50 -0.29 -3.23
CA ASN A 78 20.34 -1.35 -3.78
C ASN A 78 19.77 -2.76 -3.59
N HIS A 79 18.85 -2.94 -2.62
CA HIS A 79 18.28 -4.26 -2.30
C HIS A 79 16.99 -4.59 -3.06
N LEU A 80 16.53 -3.67 -3.93
CA LEU A 80 15.42 -3.88 -4.85
C LEU A 80 15.91 -3.71 -6.29
N PRO A 81 15.20 -4.27 -7.29
CA PRO A 81 15.57 -4.10 -8.69
C PRO A 81 15.66 -2.62 -9.12
N ALA A 82 16.56 -2.30 -10.04
CA ALA A 82 16.80 -0.91 -10.45
C ALA A 82 15.60 -0.26 -11.17
N ASP A 83 14.85 -0.99 -11.99
CA ASP A 83 13.65 -0.50 -12.71
C ASP A 83 12.35 -0.75 -11.91
N VAL A 84 12.43 -0.64 -10.58
CA VAL A 84 11.21 -0.70 -9.77
C VAL A 84 10.33 0.51 -10.07
N ARG A 85 9.04 0.23 -10.23
CA ARG A 85 8.00 1.24 -10.31
C ARG A 85 6.91 0.90 -9.33
N TYR A 86 6.39 1.93 -8.68
CA TYR A 86 5.33 1.78 -7.72
C TYR A 86 4.35 2.93 -7.83
N GLU A 87 3.19 2.72 -7.23
CA GLU A 87 2.12 3.69 -7.19
C GLU A 87 2.47 4.87 -6.29
N GLN A 88 2.38 6.08 -6.84
CA GLN A 88 2.67 7.33 -6.17
C GLN A 88 1.51 8.31 -6.34
N GLY A 89 1.29 9.18 -5.35
CA GLY A 89 0.33 10.29 -5.46
C GLY A 89 -1.15 9.90 -5.36
N ARG A 90 -1.47 8.66 -4.94
CA ARG A 90 -2.87 8.29 -4.65
C ARG A 90 -3.42 9.15 -3.52
N SER A 91 -4.63 9.67 -3.68
CA SER A 91 -5.25 10.53 -2.68
C SER A 91 -5.55 9.76 -1.39
N LYS A 92 -5.15 10.31 -0.24
CA LYS A 92 -5.52 9.79 1.10
C LYS A 92 -7.03 9.71 1.31
N ARG A 93 -7.82 10.58 0.65
CA ARG A 93 -9.28 10.51 0.70
C ARG A 93 -9.82 9.24 0.04
N GLN A 94 -9.12 8.70 -0.95
CA GLN A 94 -9.50 7.47 -1.62
C GLN A 94 -8.89 6.24 -0.95
N ALA A 95 -7.58 6.24 -0.70
CA ALA A 95 -6.86 5.10 -0.14
C ALA A 95 -7.25 4.83 1.32
N GLY A 96 -7.44 5.89 2.11
CA GLY A 96 -7.46 5.75 3.57
C GLY A 96 -6.08 5.41 4.12
N ASP A 97 -6.05 5.06 5.40
CA ASP A 97 -4.90 4.52 6.10
C ASP A 97 -4.93 2.98 6.00
N ASP A 98 -3.85 2.35 5.54
CA ASP A 98 -3.74 0.89 5.59
C ASP A 98 -3.34 0.40 6.99
N LEU A 99 -4.37 0.07 7.78
CA LEU A 99 -4.22 -0.49 9.13
C LEU A 99 -3.48 -1.85 9.15
N LYS A 100 -3.48 -2.60 8.04
CA LYS A 100 -2.77 -3.88 7.99
C LYS A 100 -1.27 -3.65 8.01
N VAL A 101 -0.79 -2.59 7.38
CA VAL A 101 0.63 -2.23 7.39
C VAL A 101 1.10 -1.93 8.79
N GLU A 102 0.31 -1.15 9.55
CA GLU A 102 0.59 -0.88 10.95
C GLU A 102 0.54 -2.14 11.82
N LEU A 103 -0.47 -2.99 11.62
CA LEU A 103 -0.56 -4.26 12.34
C LEU A 103 0.65 -5.16 12.06
N VAL A 104 1.01 -5.34 10.78
CA VAL A 104 2.16 -6.17 10.37
C VAL A 104 3.43 -5.59 10.96
N ARG A 105 3.64 -4.26 10.90
CA ARG A 105 4.78 -3.62 11.56
C ARG A 105 4.83 -3.94 13.04
N ASN A 106 3.71 -3.78 13.74
CA ASN A 106 3.65 -4.03 15.18
C ASN A 106 3.95 -5.50 15.50
N VAL A 107 3.51 -6.45 14.67
CA VAL A 107 3.80 -7.88 14.83
C VAL A 107 5.27 -8.18 14.58
N GLU A 108 5.87 -7.60 13.55
CA GLU A 108 7.30 -7.78 13.24
C GLU A 108 8.18 -7.19 14.35
N GLU A 109 7.76 -6.10 14.98
CA GLU A 109 8.45 -5.53 16.14
C GLU A 109 8.36 -6.38 17.41
N LEU A 110 7.39 -7.30 17.52
CA LEU A 110 7.35 -8.26 18.65
C LEU A 110 8.55 -9.21 18.65
N GLY A 111 9.21 -9.40 17.50
CA GLY A 111 10.43 -10.20 17.39
C GLY A 111 11.69 -9.49 17.89
N ASP A 112 11.62 -8.18 18.16
CA ASP A 112 12.77 -7.36 18.55
C ASP A 112 12.72 -7.00 20.05
N PRO A 113 13.53 -7.66 20.90
CA PRO A 113 13.49 -7.47 22.34
C PRO A 113 13.88 -6.04 22.77
N GLU A 114 14.70 -5.34 21.99
CA GLU A 114 15.10 -3.97 22.32
C GLU A 114 13.96 -2.98 22.05
N LYS A 115 13.22 -3.16 20.95
CA LYS A 115 12.02 -2.36 20.68
C LYS A 115 10.91 -2.61 21.70
N LEU A 116 10.75 -3.85 22.16
CA LEU A 116 9.80 -4.19 23.22
C LEU A 116 10.14 -3.49 24.54
N LYS A 117 11.41 -3.49 24.96
CA LYS A 117 11.87 -2.76 26.15
C LYS A 117 11.62 -1.26 26.03
N ALA A 118 11.96 -0.66 24.88
CA ALA A 118 11.73 0.75 24.63
C ALA A 118 10.24 1.12 24.72
N ARG A 119 9.35 0.25 24.20
CA ARG A 119 7.89 0.45 24.27
C ARG A 119 7.34 0.30 25.69
N ALA A 120 7.89 -0.62 26.48
CA ALA A 120 7.51 -0.80 27.89
C ALA A 120 7.97 0.37 28.79
N ALA A 121 9.07 1.04 28.42
CA ALA A 121 9.60 2.21 29.12
C ALA A 121 8.87 3.53 28.77
N ALA A 122 7.97 3.52 27.77
CA ALA A 122 7.22 4.71 27.39
C ALA A 122 6.15 5.06 28.44
N PRO A 123 5.95 6.35 28.78
CA PRO A 123 5.01 6.75 29.81
C PRO A 123 3.57 6.37 29.45
N ALA A 124 2.83 5.87 30.45
CA ALA A 124 1.42 5.51 30.33
C ALA A 124 0.59 6.75 29.97
N GLY A 125 0.19 6.85 28.70
CA GLY A 125 -0.48 8.01 28.11
C GLY A 125 0.13 8.51 26.80
N ALA A 126 1.33 8.04 26.42
CA ALA A 126 1.99 8.45 25.18
C ALA A 126 1.31 7.96 23.90
N VAL A 127 0.50 6.90 23.98
CA VAL A 127 -0.22 6.35 22.82
C VAL A 127 -1.64 6.92 22.79
N GLN A 128 -1.80 8.11 22.24
CA GLN A 128 -3.13 8.60 21.91
C GLN A 128 -3.68 7.85 20.68
N PRO A 129 -4.96 7.44 20.69
CA PRO A 129 -5.58 6.84 19.51
C PRO A 129 -5.53 7.84 18.36
N ARG A 130 -4.80 7.51 17.30
CA ARG A 130 -4.80 8.31 16.08
C ARG A 130 -6.18 8.24 15.43
N GLU A 131 -6.66 9.36 14.90
CA GLU A 131 -7.84 9.40 14.05
C GLU A 131 -7.56 8.65 12.73
N ILE A 132 -8.34 7.60 12.46
CA ILE A 132 -8.15 6.70 11.32
C ILE A 132 -9.01 7.18 10.16
N ASN A 133 -8.37 7.51 9.03
CA ASN A 133 -9.10 7.75 7.79
C ASN A 133 -9.35 6.41 7.09
N ARG A 134 -10.61 5.95 7.06
CA ARG A 134 -10.96 4.68 6.38
C ARG A 134 -10.94 4.76 4.85
N GLY A 135 -10.79 5.95 4.28
CA GLY A 135 -10.84 6.17 2.84
C GLY A 135 -12.17 5.72 2.23
N ARG A 136 -12.15 5.42 0.94
CA ARG A 136 -13.28 4.79 0.25
C ARG A 136 -13.12 3.28 0.28
N ARG A 137 -14.25 2.56 0.38
CA ARG A 137 -14.29 1.11 0.25
C ARG A 137 -13.47 0.66 -0.96
N ALA A 138 -12.53 -0.26 -0.72
CA ALA A 138 -11.82 -0.97 -1.75
C ALA A 138 -12.68 -2.14 -2.27
N PHE A 139 -12.75 -2.27 -3.59
CA PHE A 139 -13.35 -3.39 -4.30
C PHE A 139 -12.29 -4.45 -4.56
N ARG A 140 -12.60 -5.71 -4.30
CA ARG A 140 -11.71 -6.84 -4.61
C ARG A 140 -11.88 -7.30 -6.05
N GLN A 141 -10.93 -8.11 -6.52
CA GLN A 141 -11.05 -8.81 -7.78
C GLN A 141 -12.26 -9.76 -7.72
N GLY A 142 -13.17 -9.65 -8.69
CA GLY A 142 -14.39 -10.45 -8.74
C GLY A 142 -15.60 -9.90 -7.96
N GLU A 143 -15.46 -8.80 -7.21
CA GLU A 143 -16.62 -8.11 -6.64
C GLU A 143 -17.36 -7.37 -7.77
N VAL A 144 -18.59 -7.82 -8.04
CA VAL A 144 -19.65 -7.12 -8.80
C VAL A 144 -20.68 -6.67 -7.80
#